data_AF-A0A535GBF9-F1
#
_entry.id   AF-A0A535GBF9-F1
#
_cell.length_a   1.000
_cell.length_b   1.000
_cell.length_c   1.000
_cell.angle_alpha   90.00
_cell.angle_beta   90.00
_cell.angle_gamma   90.00
#
_symmetry.space_group_name_H-M   'P 1'
#
loop_
_entity.id
_entity.type
_entity.pdbx_description
1 polymer ?
#
loop_
_entity_poly.entity_id
_entity_poly.type
_entity_poly.pdbx_seq_one_letter_code
_entity_poly.pdbx_strand_id
1 'polypeptide(L)'
;GTYYQVRGARILPRPLQRPRPPFMIGGGGPRVLRFAARNAEIVSFIPMMGATGRPRFGRVGQQAVIERVVQVRKAAGARIDALDLNIWLLDAGVSDAARDFRRAAITIAKRSANAIAGMPYLLYGTRSSIKALLRDRRERFGLNYISVPGQAMDEFAPIVQELRGT
;
A
#
# COMPACT_ATOMS: atom_id res chain seq x y z
N GLY A 1 29.47 -9.05 -8.61
CA GLY A 1 29.69 -7.60 -8.43
C GLY A 1 30.31 -7.34 -7.09
N THR A 2 30.27 -6.09 -6.63
CA THR A 2 30.91 -5.63 -5.39
C THR A 2 30.41 -6.34 -4.13
N TYR A 3 29.10 -6.58 -4.02
CA TYR A 3 28.50 -7.18 -2.83
C TYR A 3 28.28 -8.70 -2.95
N TYR A 4 27.77 -9.14 -4.09
CA TYR A 4 27.48 -10.54 -4.35
C TYR A 4 28.05 -10.96 -5.69
N GLN A 5 28.67 -12.13 -5.74
CA GLN A 5 29.05 -12.81 -6.98
C GLN A 5 28.26 -14.11 -7.08
N VAL A 6 27.57 -14.30 -8.19
CA VAL A 6 26.81 -15.51 -8.47
C VAL A 6 27.25 -16.01 -9.85
N ARG A 7 27.60 -17.28 -9.97
CA ARG A 7 27.96 -17.93 -11.23
C ARG A 7 27.09 -19.17 -11.41
N GLY A 8 26.56 -19.35 -12.62
CA GLY A 8 25.81 -20.57 -12.98
C GLY A 8 24.50 -20.82 -12.24
N ALA A 9 23.96 -19.85 -11.49
CA ALA A 9 22.69 -20.04 -10.78
C ALA A 9 21.54 -20.28 -11.77
N ARG A 10 20.78 -21.35 -11.52
CA ARG A 10 19.57 -21.69 -12.27
C ARG A 10 18.40 -21.72 -11.30
N ILE A 11 17.38 -20.90 -11.56
CA ILE A 11 16.12 -20.93 -10.83
C ILE A 11 15.15 -21.76 -11.67
N LEU A 12 14.76 -22.92 -11.15
CA LEU A 12 13.78 -23.81 -11.78
C LEU A 12 12.63 -24.07 -10.78
N PRO A 13 11.36 -24.03 -11.23
CA PRO A 13 10.92 -23.70 -12.58
C PRO A 13 11.18 -22.21 -12.93
N ARG A 14 11.29 -21.91 -14.22
CA ARG A 14 11.39 -20.52 -14.67
C ARG A 14 10.04 -19.82 -14.51
N PRO A 15 10.02 -18.53 -14.14
CA PRO A 15 8.78 -17.76 -14.09
C PRO A 15 8.13 -17.68 -15.47
N LEU A 16 6.80 -17.68 -15.49
CA LEU A 16 6.01 -17.49 -16.71
C LEU A 16 6.19 -16.06 -17.25
N GLN A 17 6.26 -15.07 -16.36
CA GLN A 17 6.42 -13.66 -16.67
C GLN A 17 7.80 -13.35 -17.26
N ARG A 18 7.82 -12.50 -18.31
CA ARG A 18 9.03 -12.05 -19.01
C ARG A 18 9.18 -10.52 -18.94
N PRO A 19 10.41 -9.98 -18.92
CA PRO A 19 11.68 -10.71 -18.80
C PRO A 19 11.87 -11.35 -17.41
N ARG A 20 11.10 -10.89 -16.41
CA ARG A 20 11.07 -11.38 -15.03
C ARG A 20 9.73 -11.02 -14.39
N PRO A 21 9.36 -11.61 -13.25
CA PRO A 21 8.27 -11.11 -12.42
C PRO A 21 8.49 -9.63 -12.03
N PRO A 22 7.40 -8.86 -11.83
CA PRO A 22 7.50 -7.48 -11.36
C PRO A 22 8.09 -7.44 -9.96
N PHE A 23 8.97 -6.48 -9.71
CA PHE A 23 9.53 -6.23 -8.40
C PHE A 23 8.76 -5.14 -7.69
N MET A 24 8.36 -5.46 -6.45
CA MET A 24 7.88 -4.48 -5.48
C MET A 24 9.03 -4.07 -4.58
N ILE A 25 9.30 -2.76 -4.50
CA ILE A 25 10.25 -2.21 -3.55
C ILE A 25 9.51 -1.23 -2.64
N GLY A 26 9.54 -1.53 -1.34
CA GLY A 26 8.81 -0.78 -0.32
C GLY A 26 9.71 0.01 0.62
N GLY A 27 9.18 1.13 1.12
CA GLY A 27 9.79 1.85 2.23
C GLY A 27 9.17 3.20 2.54
N GLY A 28 9.49 3.75 3.71
CA GLY A 28 8.97 5.05 4.16
C GLY A 28 9.91 6.24 3.92
N GLY A 29 11.17 5.97 3.56
CA GLY A 29 12.23 6.96 3.44
C GLY A 29 12.51 7.42 2.00
N PRO A 30 12.99 8.65 1.80
CA PRO A 30 13.16 9.22 0.46
C PRO A 30 14.22 8.50 -0.38
N ARG A 31 15.26 7.91 0.24
CA ARG A 31 16.32 7.19 -0.48
C ARG A 31 15.77 5.93 -1.16
N VAL A 32 15.05 5.09 -0.42
CA VAL A 32 14.49 3.84 -0.96
C VAL A 32 13.36 4.12 -1.94
N LEU A 33 12.53 5.13 -1.71
CA LEU A 33 11.47 5.52 -2.65
C LEU A 33 12.02 6.04 -3.98
N ARG A 34 13.11 6.84 -3.97
CA ARG A 34 13.80 7.22 -5.21
C ARG A 34 14.42 6.02 -5.92
N PHE A 35 14.95 5.06 -5.18
CA PHE A 35 15.49 3.83 -5.77
C PHE A 35 14.36 2.99 -6.40
N ALA A 36 13.25 2.80 -5.70
CA ALA A 36 12.07 2.08 -6.17
C ALA A 36 11.51 2.73 -7.45
N ALA A 37 11.31 4.06 -7.44
CA ALA A 37 10.81 4.82 -8.60
C ALA A 37 11.64 4.61 -9.88
N ARG A 38 12.95 4.31 -9.74
CA ARG A 38 13.87 4.13 -10.87
C ARG A 38 14.09 2.68 -11.28
N ASN A 39 13.73 1.70 -10.44
CA ASN A 39 14.17 0.31 -10.62
C ASN A 39 13.06 -0.74 -10.42
N ALA A 40 11.94 -0.38 -9.81
CA ALA A 40 10.84 -1.30 -9.52
C ALA A 40 9.70 -1.13 -10.55
N GLU A 41 8.83 -2.13 -10.62
CA GLU A 41 7.54 -2.02 -11.30
C GLU A 41 6.45 -1.58 -10.31
N ILE A 42 6.63 -1.87 -9.01
CA ILE A 42 5.68 -1.50 -7.96
C ILE A 42 6.42 -0.75 -6.84
N VAL A 43 5.96 0.46 -6.51
CA VAL A 43 6.49 1.26 -5.42
C VAL A 43 5.56 1.14 -4.21
N SER A 44 6.03 0.56 -3.11
CA SER A 44 5.21 0.39 -1.91
C SER A 44 5.50 1.45 -0.85
N PHE A 45 4.50 2.26 -0.53
CA PHE A 45 4.53 3.22 0.56
C PHE A 45 4.25 2.48 1.87
N ILE A 46 5.23 2.52 2.78
CA ILE A 46 5.17 1.93 4.11
C ILE A 46 5.32 3.06 5.15
N PRO A 47 4.63 3.01 6.31
CA PRO A 47 4.85 3.98 7.38
C PRO A 47 6.33 4.06 7.75
N MET A 48 6.85 5.27 7.94
CA MET A 48 8.21 5.43 8.44
C MET A 48 8.23 5.09 9.92
N MET A 49 8.91 4.00 10.28
CA MET A 49 9.05 3.57 11.66
C MET A 49 10.15 4.38 12.39
N GLY A 50 9.93 4.64 13.66
CA GLY A 50 10.94 5.11 14.61
C GLY A 50 11.86 3.98 15.04
N ALA A 51 12.91 4.31 15.79
CA ALA A 51 13.85 3.33 16.34
C ALA A 51 13.15 2.30 17.26
N THR A 52 12.01 2.67 17.83
CA THR A 52 11.16 1.83 18.70
C THR A 52 10.21 0.92 17.93
N GLY A 53 10.28 0.88 16.59
CA GLY A 53 9.35 0.13 15.74
C GLY A 53 7.95 0.76 15.62
N ARG A 54 7.70 1.89 16.27
CA ARG A 54 6.42 2.63 16.18
C ARG A 54 6.42 3.59 14.99
N PRO A 55 5.27 3.81 14.32
CA PRO A 55 5.19 4.79 13.25
C PRO A 55 5.54 6.20 13.77
N ARG A 56 6.31 6.97 13.00
CA ARG A 56 6.57 8.38 13.30
C ARG A 56 5.33 9.20 12.95
N PHE A 57 4.52 9.57 13.95
CA PHE A 57 3.21 10.22 13.78
C PHE A 57 3.21 11.42 12.81
N GLY A 58 4.22 12.30 12.85
CA GLY A 58 4.35 13.43 11.91
C GLY A 58 4.72 13.06 10.45
N ARG A 59 4.85 11.78 10.14
CA ARG A 59 5.29 11.25 8.83
C ARG A 59 4.34 10.19 8.29
N VAL A 60 3.15 10.03 8.86
CA VAL A 60 2.21 8.96 8.47
C VAL A 60 0.80 9.45 8.12
N GLY A 61 0.55 10.76 8.24
CA GLY A 61 -0.70 11.36 7.77
C GLY A 61 -0.77 11.51 6.25
N GLN A 62 -1.94 11.93 5.76
CA GLN A 62 -2.22 12.15 4.33
C GLN A 62 -1.17 13.01 3.62
N GLN A 63 -0.83 14.18 4.19
CA GLN A 63 0.12 15.11 3.56
C GLN A 63 1.49 14.49 3.34
N ALA A 64 1.97 13.69 4.29
CA ALA A 64 3.26 13.00 4.17
C ALA A 64 3.24 11.93 3.06
N VAL A 65 2.10 11.29 2.80
CA VAL A 65 1.96 10.37 1.67
C VAL A 65 1.94 11.13 0.35
N ILE A 66 1.22 12.25 0.26
CA ILE A 66 1.19 13.12 -0.93
C ILE A 66 2.60 13.58 -1.29
N GLU A 67 3.36 14.10 -0.32
CA GLU A 67 4.74 14.54 -0.54
C GLU A 67 5.64 13.40 -1.08
N ARG A 68 5.47 12.18 -0.56
CA ARG A 68 6.21 11.00 -1.04
C ARG A 68 5.79 10.61 -2.46
N VAL A 69 4.50 10.66 -2.78
CA VAL A 69 4.02 10.42 -4.14
C VAL A 69 4.64 11.43 -5.09
N VAL A 70 4.67 12.72 -4.76
CA VAL A 70 5.33 13.75 -5.57
C VAL A 70 6.81 13.44 -5.77
N GLN A 71 7.52 13.03 -4.71
CA GLN A 71 8.92 12.63 -4.81
C GLN A 71 9.14 11.41 -5.72
N VAL A 72 8.26 10.41 -5.63
CA VAL A 72 8.29 9.22 -6.49
C VAL A 72 8.04 9.62 -7.94
N ARG A 73 7.02 10.43 -8.22
CA ARG A 73 6.71 10.95 -9.57
C ARG A 73 7.91 11.68 -10.17
N LYS A 74 8.51 12.59 -9.40
CA LYS A 74 9.72 13.32 -9.83
C LYS A 74 10.91 12.39 -10.09
N ALA A 75 11.11 11.36 -9.26
CA ALA A 75 12.22 10.43 -9.40
C ALA A 75 12.03 9.41 -10.53
N ALA A 76 10.77 9.06 -10.83
CA ALA A 76 10.37 8.21 -11.95
C ALA A 76 10.51 8.95 -13.29
N GLY A 77 10.09 10.22 -13.38
CA GLY A 77 10.09 10.94 -14.64
C GLY A 77 9.18 10.25 -15.67
N ALA A 78 9.68 10.01 -16.87
CA ALA A 78 8.90 9.45 -17.99
C ALA A 78 8.30 8.05 -17.74
N ARG A 79 8.84 7.26 -16.78
CA ARG A 79 8.33 5.91 -16.49
C ARG A 79 7.22 5.86 -15.44
N ILE A 80 6.72 7.01 -14.97
CA ILE A 80 5.70 7.03 -13.90
C ILE A 80 4.45 6.22 -14.26
N ASP A 81 4.02 6.28 -15.52
CA ASP A 81 2.81 5.57 -15.98
C ASP A 81 3.02 4.06 -16.09
N ALA A 82 4.27 3.58 -16.02
CA ALA A 82 4.63 2.18 -15.96
C ALA A 82 4.78 1.64 -14.52
N LEU A 83 4.53 2.48 -13.50
CA LEU A 83 4.62 2.09 -12.09
C LEU A 83 3.25 1.88 -11.49
N ASP A 84 3.11 0.80 -10.72
CA ASP A 84 2.04 0.68 -9.75
C ASP A 84 2.44 1.35 -8.43
N LEU A 85 1.56 2.19 -7.92
CA LEU A 85 1.72 2.85 -6.63
C LEU A 85 0.95 2.08 -5.57
N ASN A 86 1.71 1.32 -4.79
CA ASN A 86 1.20 0.50 -3.71
C ASN A 86 1.18 1.25 -2.37
N ILE A 87 0.13 1.06 -1.58
CA ILE A 87 0.16 1.38 -0.15
C ILE A 87 0.01 0.11 0.68
N TRP A 88 0.90 -0.05 1.66
CA TRP A 88 0.83 -1.13 2.63
C TRP A 88 -0.01 -0.70 3.83
N LEU A 89 -1.16 -1.35 4.01
CA LEU A 89 -2.04 -1.06 5.15
C LEU A 89 -1.48 -1.74 6.40
N LEU A 90 -1.37 -0.98 7.49
CA LEU A 90 -0.97 -1.49 8.80
C LEU A 90 -2.10 -2.30 9.45
N ASP A 91 -3.33 -1.81 9.30
CA ASP A 91 -4.53 -2.46 9.81
C ASP A 91 -5.75 -2.03 8.98
N ALA A 92 -6.72 -2.92 8.87
CA ALA A 92 -7.93 -2.69 8.08
C ALA A 92 -9.09 -3.51 8.64
N GLY A 93 -10.32 -3.08 8.38
CA GLY A 93 -11.51 -3.84 8.79
C GLY A 93 -12.79 -3.30 8.18
N VAL A 94 -13.73 -4.21 7.92
CA VAL A 94 -14.99 -3.91 7.24
C VAL A 94 -16.15 -4.04 8.22
N SER A 95 -16.75 -2.92 8.63
CA SER A 95 -17.70 -2.90 9.76
C SER A 95 -19.00 -3.67 9.49
N ASP A 96 -19.45 -3.71 8.24
CA ASP A 96 -20.65 -4.43 7.76
C ASP A 96 -20.34 -5.87 7.31
N ALA A 97 -19.10 -6.34 7.46
CA ALA A 97 -18.72 -7.75 7.30
C ALA A 97 -18.41 -8.44 8.63
N ALA A 98 -18.42 -7.69 9.74
CA ALA A 98 -18.11 -8.23 11.06
C ALA A 98 -19.14 -9.30 11.48
N ARG A 99 -18.65 -10.47 11.89
CA ARG A 99 -19.47 -11.62 12.30
C ARG A 99 -20.25 -11.40 13.60
N ASP A 100 -19.84 -10.42 14.40
CA ASP A 100 -20.46 -10.09 15.69
C ASP A 100 -20.43 -8.57 15.96
N PHE A 101 -21.34 -8.11 16.83
CA PHE A 101 -21.50 -6.71 17.18
C PHE A 101 -20.23 -6.11 17.83
N ARG A 102 -19.50 -6.89 18.62
CA ARG A 102 -18.30 -6.40 19.31
C ARG A 102 -17.20 -6.03 18.30
N ARG A 103 -16.96 -6.89 17.31
CA ARG A 103 -16.02 -6.61 16.21
C ARG A 103 -16.47 -5.40 15.40
N ALA A 104 -17.76 -5.30 15.08
CA ALA A 104 -18.31 -4.14 14.39
C ALA A 104 -18.05 -2.84 15.18
N ALA A 105 -18.32 -2.84 16.49
CA ALA A 105 -18.08 -1.71 17.38
C ALA A 105 -16.60 -1.32 17.45
N ILE A 106 -15.69 -2.30 17.54
CA ILE A 106 -14.23 -2.05 17.51
C ILE A 106 -13.82 -1.41 16.18
N THR A 107 -14.30 -1.92 15.05
CA THR A 107 -13.99 -1.36 13.72
C THR A 107 -14.51 0.07 13.58
N ILE A 108 -15.72 0.36 14.09
CA ILE A 108 -16.28 1.71 14.12
C ILE A 108 -15.43 2.64 15.00
N ALA A 109 -15.02 2.20 16.19
CA ALA A 109 -14.15 2.99 17.07
C ALA A 109 -12.79 3.29 16.39
N LYS A 110 -12.19 2.29 15.75
CA LYS A 110 -10.95 2.45 14.97
C LYS A 110 -11.12 3.40 13.80
N ARG A 111 -12.26 3.37 13.10
CA ARG A 111 -12.60 4.31 12.04
C ARG A 111 -12.64 5.75 12.57
N SER A 112 -13.34 5.99 13.67
CA SER A 112 -13.44 7.32 14.29
C SER A 112 -12.07 7.84 14.74
N ALA A 113 -11.26 6.99 15.38
CA ALA A 113 -9.89 7.32 15.75
C ALA A 113 -9.04 7.68 14.51
N ASN A 114 -9.17 6.92 13.41
CA ASN A 114 -8.45 7.22 12.18
C ASN A 114 -8.96 8.47 11.44
N ALA A 115 -10.23 8.83 11.60
CA ALA A 115 -10.75 10.09 11.04
C ALA A 115 -10.06 11.30 11.68
N ILE A 116 -9.69 11.20 12.96
CA ILE A 116 -8.90 12.21 13.67
C ILE A 116 -7.42 12.13 13.26
N ALA A 117 -6.85 10.93 13.23
CA ALA A 117 -5.43 10.74 12.95
C ALA A 117 -5.06 10.97 11.46
N GLY A 118 -6.02 10.80 10.54
CA GLY A 118 -5.84 10.98 9.11
C GLY A 118 -4.78 10.08 8.49
N MET A 119 -4.60 8.84 8.98
CA MET A 119 -3.54 7.93 8.52
C MET A 119 -4.01 7.09 7.31
N PRO A 120 -3.40 7.26 6.11
CA PRO A 120 -3.79 6.50 4.92
C PRO A 120 -3.48 5.01 5.01
N TYR A 121 -2.55 4.63 5.88
CA TYR A 121 -2.15 3.25 6.16
C TYR A 121 -3.19 2.47 6.97
N LEU A 122 -4.27 3.11 7.39
CA LEU A 122 -5.40 2.50 8.05
C LEU A 122 -6.65 2.62 7.18
N LEU A 123 -7.45 1.55 7.14
CA LEU A 123 -8.63 1.49 6.29
C LEU A 123 -9.80 0.79 7.00
N TYR A 124 -10.76 1.59 7.48
CA TYR A 124 -11.94 1.10 8.20
C TYR A 124 -13.21 1.73 7.66
N GLY A 125 -14.28 0.94 7.57
CA GLY A 125 -15.60 1.42 7.20
C GLY A 125 -16.51 0.32 6.69
N THR A 126 -17.67 0.71 6.18
CA THR A 126 -18.53 -0.19 5.40
C THR A 126 -17.89 -0.48 4.04
N ARG A 127 -18.31 -1.55 3.37
CA ARG A 127 -17.87 -1.86 1.99
C ARG A 127 -18.03 -0.66 1.06
N SER A 128 -19.19 0.00 1.08
CA SER A 128 -19.48 1.18 0.27
C SER A 128 -18.51 2.33 0.54
N SER A 129 -18.27 2.65 1.81
CA SER A 129 -17.36 3.74 2.20
C SER A 129 -15.90 3.43 1.85
N ILE A 130 -15.46 2.18 2.00
CA ILE A 130 -14.11 1.74 1.63
C ILE A 130 -13.92 1.86 0.12
N LYS A 131 -14.88 1.41 -0.71
CA LYS A 131 -14.81 1.59 -2.17
C LYS A 131 -14.66 3.06 -2.56
N ALA A 132 -15.48 3.94 -1.98
CA ALA A 132 -15.42 5.37 -2.25
C ALA A 132 -14.04 5.95 -1.87
N LEU A 133 -13.52 5.55 -0.70
CA LEU A 133 -12.20 5.99 -0.22
C LEU A 133 -11.05 5.45 -1.09
N LEU A 134 -11.15 4.23 -1.60
CA LEU A 134 -10.16 3.68 -2.53
C LEU A 134 -10.14 4.44 -3.86
N ARG A 135 -11.30 4.83 -4.40
CA ARG A 135 -11.41 5.68 -5.59
C ARG A 135 -10.82 7.08 -5.35
N ASP A 136 -11.21 7.73 -4.25
CA ASP A 136 -10.65 9.03 -3.84
C ASP A 136 -9.11 9.00 -3.75
N ARG A 137 -8.56 7.95 -3.13
CA ARG A 137 -7.11 7.76 -3.02
C ARG A 137 -6.44 7.50 -4.37
N ARG A 138 -7.10 6.78 -5.29
CA ARG A 138 -6.61 6.59 -6.66
C ARG A 138 -6.56 7.92 -7.41
N GLU A 139 -7.60 8.73 -7.32
CA GLU A 139 -7.68 10.04 -7.97
C GLU A 139 -6.68 11.04 -7.40
N ARG A 140 -6.63 11.18 -6.07
CA ARG A 140 -5.80 12.18 -5.40
C ARG A 140 -4.33 11.81 -5.30
N PHE A 141 -4.03 10.52 -5.10
CA PHE A 141 -2.67 10.04 -4.82
C PHE A 141 -2.11 9.17 -5.95
N GLY A 142 -2.93 8.71 -6.89
CA GLY A 142 -2.52 7.74 -7.90
C GLY A 142 -2.33 6.32 -7.36
N LEU A 143 -2.78 6.03 -6.13
CA LEU A 143 -2.64 4.70 -5.54
C LEU A 143 -3.56 3.71 -6.28
N ASN A 144 -2.97 2.67 -6.87
CA ASN A 144 -3.69 1.68 -7.68
C ASN A 144 -3.47 0.24 -7.19
N TYR A 145 -2.61 0.02 -6.20
CA TYR A 145 -2.35 -1.28 -5.59
C TYR A 145 -2.47 -1.17 -4.07
N ILE A 146 -3.31 -1.99 -3.45
CA ILE A 146 -3.50 -1.96 -1.98
C ILE A 146 -3.05 -3.29 -1.38
N SER A 147 -2.08 -3.26 -0.46
CA SER A 147 -1.72 -4.46 0.30
C SER A 147 -2.54 -4.51 1.58
N VAL A 148 -3.48 -5.44 1.62
CA VAL A 148 -4.40 -5.67 2.75
C VAL A 148 -3.76 -6.66 3.74
N PRO A 149 -3.89 -6.45 5.06
CA PRO A 149 -3.43 -7.42 6.05
C PRO A 149 -4.16 -8.76 5.91
N GLY A 150 -3.46 -9.88 6.07
CA GLY A 150 -4.02 -11.22 5.84
C GLY A 150 -5.28 -11.51 6.65
N GLN A 151 -5.36 -11.00 7.89
CA GLN A 151 -6.54 -11.17 8.76
C GLN A 151 -7.81 -10.48 8.23
N ALA A 152 -7.67 -9.48 7.36
CA ALA A 152 -8.78 -8.75 6.74
C ALA A 152 -9.08 -9.22 5.32
N MET A 153 -8.33 -10.20 4.79
CA MET A 153 -8.43 -10.63 3.39
C MET A 153 -9.85 -11.10 3.01
N ASP A 154 -10.47 -11.94 3.84
CA ASP A 154 -11.81 -12.47 3.60
C ASP A 154 -12.88 -11.36 3.62
N GLU A 155 -12.75 -10.40 4.55
CA GLU A 155 -13.67 -9.26 4.65
C GLU A 155 -13.58 -8.34 3.41
N PHE A 156 -12.40 -8.27 2.78
CA PHE A 156 -12.16 -7.45 1.59
C PHE A 156 -12.47 -8.17 0.27
N ALA A 157 -12.65 -9.49 0.26
CA ALA A 157 -12.91 -10.24 -0.97
C ALA A 157 -14.14 -9.72 -1.76
N PRO A 158 -15.29 -9.40 -1.15
CA PRO A 158 -16.43 -8.81 -1.88
C PRO A 158 -16.11 -7.43 -2.47
N ILE A 159 -15.33 -6.62 -1.76
CA ILE A 159 -14.92 -5.28 -2.24
C ILE A 159 -14.09 -5.41 -3.52
N VAL A 160 -13.19 -6.39 -3.58
CA VAL A 160 -12.38 -6.68 -4.77
C VAL A 160 -13.27 -7.12 -5.94
N GLN A 161 -14.25 -7.99 -5.69
CA GLN A 161 -15.20 -8.42 -6.73
C GLN A 161 -15.98 -7.24 -7.30
N GLU A 162 -16.46 -6.34 -6.45
CA GLU A 162 -17.24 -5.16 -6.85
C GLU A 162 -16.42 -4.08 -7.57
N LEU A 163 -15.11 -4.02 -7.34
CA LEU A 163 -14.21 -3.05 -8.00
C LEU A 163 -13.57 -3.60 -9.29
N ARG A 164 -13.70 -4.90 -9.55
CA ARG A 164 -13.09 -5.53 -10.72
C ARG A 164 -13.69 -4.94 -12.00
N GLY A 165 -12.83 -4.48 -12.90
CA GLY A 165 -13.25 -3.90 -14.20
C GLY A 165 -13.64 -2.42 -14.15
N THR A 166 -13.28 -1.70 -13.06
CA THR A 166 -13.49 -0.25 -12.91
C THR A 166 -12.19 0.52 -12.69
#